data_AF-A0AAN6P122-F1
#
_entry.id   AF-A0AAN6P122-F1
#
_cell.length_a   1.000
_cell.length_b   1.000
_cell.length_c   1.000
_cell.angle_alpha   90.00
_cell.angle_beta   90.00
_cell.angle_gamma   90.00
#
_symmetry.space_group_name_H-M   'P 1'
#
loop_
_entity.id
_entity.type
_entity.pdbx_description
1 polymer ?
#
loop_
_entity_poly.entity_id
_entity_poly.type
_entity_poly.pdbx_seq_one_letter_code
_entity_poly.pdbx_strand_id
1 'polypeptide(L)'
;MLSPTQASALLVALGAVGVTAQTQSLWGQCGGIGWSGGTTCASGSYCFHQNDWYYRATPSPTTSVPSGGGVGVCPNVPTSLGASVSTLPDPFTFAGGQKVNSRDDWACRQAEIKALLEKYELGTLPAKPTVSASYSALRLWPLPSHHQLRLRRRQHSVPSGVATILFNNDDMAAQTDGSSRGKGKFYDLYGSSHSAGALTAWAWGVSRIIDALELTKSQTNMDPARIGVTGCSRNGKGAFVADAKEIVGENVWFSTNFNSYINNINQLPFDHHMLASLVAPRGLYVMENPDFEWLGKISTYGCMGAARKNYQALGALEAFGYSQVGGHNHCSFPSAQSSELNATDQNLNFNIESWCPWTVPTL
;
A
#
# COMPACT_ATOMS: atom_id res chain seq x y z
N MET A 1 0.48 -24.26 79.14
CA MET A 1 1.25 -23.05 78.79
C MET A 1 2.21 -23.43 77.68
N LEU A 2 2.15 -22.67 76.57
CA LEU A 2 2.96 -22.72 75.33
C LEU A 2 3.81 -23.97 75.06
N SER A 3 3.51 -24.66 73.95
CA SER A 3 4.52 -25.28 73.10
C SER A 3 3.88 -25.83 71.80
N PRO A 4 4.61 -25.82 70.66
CA PRO A 4 4.10 -25.26 69.43
C PRO A 4 4.04 -26.23 68.23
N THR A 5 3.38 -25.73 67.18
CA THR A 5 3.61 -26.02 65.75
C THR A 5 3.41 -27.45 65.26
N GLN A 6 2.29 -27.67 64.57
CA GLN A 6 2.30 -28.44 63.33
C GLN A 6 1.63 -27.64 62.22
N ALA A 7 2.44 -27.35 61.20
CA ALA A 7 1.98 -26.86 59.93
C ALA A 7 1.06 -27.91 59.28
N SER A 8 -0.07 -27.46 58.71
CA SER A 8 -0.83 -28.23 57.75
C SER A 8 -1.05 -27.36 56.53
N ALA A 9 -0.48 -27.81 55.41
CA ALA A 9 -0.62 -27.20 54.10
C ALA A 9 -2.07 -27.29 53.62
N LEU A 10 -2.64 -26.16 53.22
CA LEU A 10 -3.91 -26.15 52.49
C LEU A 10 -3.57 -26.12 50.99
N LEU A 11 -3.74 -27.27 50.33
CA LEU A 11 -3.74 -27.37 48.88
C LEU A 11 -4.96 -26.59 48.35
N VAL A 12 -4.72 -25.47 47.65
CA VAL A 12 -5.75 -24.85 46.80
C VAL A 12 -5.69 -25.56 45.45
N ALA A 13 -6.68 -26.41 45.19
CA ALA A 13 -6.90 -26.99 43.87
C ALA A 13 -7.35 -25.89 42.90
N LEU A 14 -6.43 -25.42 42.06
CA LEU A 14 -6.75 -24.63 40.87
C LEU A 14 -7.36 -25.58 39.83
N GLY A 15 -8.68 -25.52 39.67
CA GLY A 15 -9.36 -26.16 38.55
C GLY A 15 -8.85 -25.57 37.24
N ALA A 16 -8.23 -26.41 36.40
CA ALA A 16 -7.88 -26.02 35.04
C ALA A 16 -9.18 -25.81 34.25
N VAL A 17 -9.56 -24.54 34.06
CA VAL A 17 -10.53 -24.18 33.02
C VAL A 17 -9.80 -24.43 31.70
N GLY A 18 -10.20 -25.46 30.98
CA GLY A 18 -9.72 -25.69 29.62
C GLY A 18 -10.12 -24.51 28.75
N VAL A 19 -9.20 -23.58 28.51
CA VAL A 19 -9.35 -22.56 27.47
C VAL A 19 -9.15 -23.29 26.16
N THR A 20 -10.24 -23.65 25.49
CA THR A 20 -10.18 -24.03 24.08
C THR A 20 -9.60 -22.82 23.35
N ALA A 21 -8.44 -22.98 22.71
CA ALA A 21 -7.86 -21.95 21.86
C ALA A 21 -8.83 -21.69 20.70
N GLN A 22 -9.68 -20.69 20.83
CA GLN A 22 -10.72 -20.38 19.85
C GLN A 22 -10.08 -19.64 18.68
N THR A 23 -9.72 -20.38 17.65
CA THR A 23 -9.21 -19.80 16.40
C THR A 23 -10.24 -18.84 15.80
N GLN A 24 -9.83 -17.60 15.55
CA GLN A 24 -10.67 -16.57 14.94
C GLN A 24 -10.76 -16.78 13.44
N SER A 25 -11.98 -16.64 12.90
CA SER A 25 -12.21 -16.63 11.46
C SER A 25 -11.45 -15.48 10.82
N LEU A 26 -11.24 -15.57 9.50
CA LEU A 26 -10.72 -14.46 8.72
C LEU A 26 -11.56 -13.20 9.00
N TRP A 27 -10.88 -12.06 9.17
CA TRP A 27 -11.46 -10.76 9.55
C TRP A 27 -12.12 -10.67 10.93
N GLY A 28 -12.14 -11.76 11.71
CA GLY A 28 -12.55 -11.75 13.11
C GLY A 28 -11.58 -10.95 13.99
N GLN A 29 -12.09 -10.41 15.09
CA GLN A 29 -11.25 -9.72 16.08
C GLN A 29 -10.34 -10.75 16.74
N CYS A 30 -9.03 -10.53 16.66
CA CYS A 30 -8.01 -11.41 17.22
C CYS A 30 -7.17 -10.75 18.31
N GLY A 31 -7.61 -9.58 18.79
CA GLY A 31 -6.91 -8.81 19.82
C GLY A 31 -7.45 -7.40 19.98
N GLY A 32 -6.92 -6.68 20.95
CA GLY A 32 -7.30 -5.32 21.31
C GLY A 32 -7.49 -5.15 22.81
N ILE A 33 -7.38 -3.91 23.30
CA ILE A 33 -7.69 -3.57 24.69
C ILE A 33 -9.14 -3.99 25.00
N GLY A 34 -9.31 -4.83 26.01
CA GLY A 34 -10.62 -5.35 26.43
C GLY A 34 -11.12 -6.57 25.66
N TRP A 35 -10.40 -7.06 24.65
CA TRP A 35 -10.76 -8.30 23.95
C TRP A 35 -10.46 -9.53 24.82
N SER A 36 -11.48 -10.36 25.06
CA SER A 36 -11.36 -11.62 25.83
C SER A 36 -11.51 -12.88 24.97
N GLY A 37 -11.67 -12.73 23.65
CA GLY A 37 -11.78 -13.85 22.71
C GLY A 37 -10.42 -14.40 22.28
N GLY A 38 -10.42 -15.32 21.32
CA GLY A 38 -9.18 -15.95 20.86
C GLY A 38 -8.26 -14.99 20.12
N THR A 39 -6.95 -15.25 20.20
CA THR A 39 -5.89 -14.42 19.61
C THR A 39 -5.20 -15.07 18.40
N THR A 40 -5.47 -16.36 18.19
CA THR A 40 -4.95 -17.12 17.04
C THR A 40 -5.92 -17.01 15.87
N CYS A 41 -5.41 -16.70 14.68
CA CYS A 41 -6.20 -16.60 13.46
C CYS A 41 -6.24 -17.93 12.71
N ALA A 42 -7.25 -18.15 11.87
CA ALA A 42 -7.37 -19.33 11.01
C ALA A 42 -6.10 -19.54 10.16
N SER A 43 -5.80 -20.81 9.86
CA SER A 43 -4.64 -21.16 9.02
C SER A 43 -4.65 -20.37 7.72
N GLY A 44 -3.49 -19.81 7.34
CA GLY A 44 -3.38 -18.90 6.19
C GLY A 44 -3.74 -17.44 6.49
N SER A 45 -3.92 -17.07 7.77
CA SER A 45 -4.13 -15.68 8.20
C SER A 45 -3.30 -15.34 9.44
N TYR A 46 -3.06 -14.05 9.68
CA TYR A 46 -2.33 -13.52 10.83
C TYR A 46 -3.09 -12.37 11.49
N CYS A 47 -2.81 -12.13 12.77
CA CYS A 47 -3.50 -11.09 13.54
C CYS A 47 -2.87 -9.71 13.27
N PHE A 48 -3.49 -8.92 12.39
CA PHE A 48 -3.05 -7.58 12.02
C PHE A 48 -3.56 -6.54 13.02
N HIS A 49 -2.64 -5.70 13.50
CA HIS A 49 -2.98 -4.58 14.37
C HIS A 49 -3.61 -3.45 13.56
N GLN A 50 -4.87 -3.11 13.86
CA GLN A 50 -5.57 -1.98 13.21
C GLN A 50 -5.56 -0.74 14.11
N ASN A 51 -5.79 -0.92 15.41
CA ASN A 51 -5.57 0.08 16.46
C ASN A 51 -5.50 -0.61 17.83
N ASP A 52 -5.21 0.16 18.89
CA ASP A 52 -5.01 -0.37 20.24
C ASP A 52 -6.20 -1.18 20.78
N TRP A 53 -7.43 -0.88 20.31
CA TRP A 53 -8.67 -1.54 20.71
C TRP A 53 -9.06 -2.70 19.79
N TYR A 54 -8.43 -2.84 18.63
CA TYR A 54 -8.88 -3.76 17.60
C TYR A 54 -7.74 -4.31 16.74
N TYR A 55 -7.53 -5.61 16.85
CA TYR A 55 -6.68 -6.41 15.97
C TYR A 55 -7.56 -7.36 15.19
N ARG A 56 -7.21 -7.61 13.93
CA ARG A 56 -8.07 -8.35 13.00
C ARG A 56 -7.30 -9.45 12.29
N ALA A 57 -7.90 -10.63 12.15
CA ALA A 57 -7.35 -11.71 11.34
C ALA A 57 -7.30 -11.30 9.86
N THR A 58 -6.14 -11.35 9.23
CA THR A 58 -5.96 -10.96 7.82
C THR A 58 -5.17 -12.00 7.04
N PRO A 59 -5.44 -12.22 5.73
CA PRO A 59 -4.76 -13.25 4.96
C PRO A 59 -3.24 -13.08 4.94
N SER A 60 -2.53 -14.18 5.11
CA SER A 60 -1.07 -14.26 4.92
C SER A 60 -0.77 -14.33 3.42
N PRO A 61 0.20 -13.56 2.90
CA PRO A 61 0.58 -13.61 1.50
C PRO A 61 1.46 -14.83 1.24
N THR A 62 0.87 -16.02 1.14
CA THR A 62 1.54 -17.18 0.51
C THR A 62 0.61 -17.91 -0.45
N THR A 63 1.21 -18.16 -1.61
CA THR A 63 0.80 -18.83 -2.84
C THR A 63 0.13 -20.20 -2.69
N SER A 64 -0.75 -20.48 -3.66
CA SER A 64 -1.50 -21.71 -3.97
C SER A 64 -2.82 -21.93 -3.22
N VAL A 65 -3.93 -21.82 -3.97
CA VAL A 65 -5.29 -22.15 -3.53
C VAL A 65 -5.81 -23.31 -4.38
N PRO A 66 -6.22 -24.45 -3.79
CA PRO A 66 -7.00 -25.47 -4.47
C PRO A 66 -8.46 -25.02 -4.65
N SER A 67 -9.05 -25.43 -5.77
CA SER A 67 -10.43 -25.17 -6.18
C SER A 67 -11.46 -25.92 -5.31
N GLY A 68 -12.37 -25.19 -4.67
CA GLY A 68 -13.56 -25.74 -4.01
C GLY A 68 -14.42 -24.63 -3.41
N GLY A 69 -15.66 -24.48 -3.86
CA GLY A 69 -16.53 -23.35 -3.55
C GLY A 69 -17.10 -23.29 -2.13
N GLY A 70 -17.50 -22.07 -1.74
CA GLY A 70 -18.30 -21.77 -0.55
C GLY A 70 -17.49 -21.22 0.63
N VAL A 71 -17.59 -19.90 0.84
CA VAL A 71 -17.00 -19.10 1.94
C VAL A 71 -15.46 -19.08 1.98
N GLY A 72 -14.87 -17.97 1.54
CA GLY A 72 -13.45 -17.65 1.78
C GLY A 72 -12.48 -17.88 0.62
N VAL A 73 -12.96 -18.13 -0.61
CA VAL A 73 -12.10 -18.20 -1.81
C VAL A 73 -12.41 -17.03 -2.73
N CYS A 74 -11.41 -16.18 -2.95
CA CYS A 74 -11.53 -15.06 -3.87
C CYS A 74 -11.68 -15.54 -5.32
N PRO A 75 -12.47 -14.85 -6.16
CA PRO A 75 -12.55 -15.16 -7.59
C PRO A 75 -11.16 -15.16 -8.25
N ASN A 76 -10.96 -16.09 -9.18
CA ASN A 76 -9.73 -16.13 -9.96
C ASN A 76 -9.66 -14.92 -10.91
N VAL A 77 -8.47 -14.35 -11.05
CA VAL A 77 -8.19 -13.32 -12.06
C VAL A 77 -8.48 -13.90 -13.45
N PRO A 78 -9.32 -13.27 -14.27
CA PRO A 78 -9.62 -13.77 -15.61
C PRO A 78 -8.35 -13.93 -16.47
N THR A 79 -8.33 -14.98 -17.28
CA THR A 79 -7.23 -15.27 -18.19
C THR A 79 -7.26 -14.38 -19.43
N SER A 80 -8.45 -13.92 -19.85
CA SER A 80 -8.68 -13.01 -20.98
C SER A 80 -9.13 -11.62 -20.53
N LEU A 81 -8.82 -10.60 -21.34
CA LEU A 81 -9.33 -9.24 -21.17
C LEU A 81 -10.79 -9.15 -21.62
N GLY A 82 -11.53 -8.24 -21.00
CA GLY A 82 -12.91 -7.91 -21.37
C GLY A 82 -12.97 -6.99 -22.60
N ALA A 83 -14.18 -6.55 -22.94
CA ALA A 83 -14.38 -5.55 -23.99
C ALA A 83 -13.79 -4.19 -23.60
N SER A 84 -13.37 -3.41 -24.60
CA SER A 84 -12.92 -2.03 -24.37
C SER A 84 -14.02 -1.17 -23.76
N VAL A 85 -13.70 -0.40 -22.73
CA VAL A 85 -14.60 0.55 -22.09
C VAL A 85 -14.13 1.99 -22.28
N SER A 86 -15.06 2.95 -22.41
CA SER A 86 -14.75 4.39 -22.57
C SER A 86 -14.84 5.18 -21.26
N THR A 87 -15.09 4.49 -20.15
CA THR A 87 -15.18 5.06 -18.79
C THR A 87 -14.19 4.33 -17.89
N LEU A 88 -13.92 4.82 -16.68
CA LEU A 88 -12.98 4.10 -15.79
C LEU A 88 -13.55 2.70 -15.48
N PRO A 89 -12.72 1.70 -15.16
CA PRO A 89 -13.24 0.41 -14.72
C PRO A 89 -13.95 0.50 -13.35
N ASP A 90 -15.07 -0.23 -13.20
CA ASP A 90 -15.83 -0.26 -11.94
C ASP A 90 -15.03 -1.05 -10.85
N PRO A 91 -14.61 -0.40 -9.76
CA PRO A 91 -13.92 -1.07 -8.67
C PRO A 91 -14.84 -2.05 -7.92
N PHE A 92 -16.16 -1.88 -7.98
CA PHE A 92 -17.17 -2.70 -7.29
C PHE A 92 -17.75 -3.83 -8.14
N THR A 93 -17.12 -4.13 -9.27
CA THR A 93 -17.39 -5.31 -10.09
C THR A 93 -16.09 -6.07 -10.32
N PHE A 94 -16.05 -7.34 -9.94
CA PHE A 94 -14.96 -8.25 -10.29
C PHE A 94 -14.81 -8.34 -11.81
N ALA A 95 -13.62 -8.65 -12.30
CA ALA A 95 -13.40 -8.80 -13.73
C ALA A 95 -14.23 -9.96 -14.34
N GLY A 96 -14.68 -10.92 -13.52
CA GLY A 96 -15.65 -11.96 -13.88
C GLY A 96 -17.13 -11.52 -13.89
N GLY A 97 -17.43 -10.27 -13.54
CA GLY A 97 -18.77 -9.67 -13.54
C GLY A 97 -19.52 -9.75 -12.21
N GLN A 98 -19.01 -10.47 -11.20
CA GLN A 98 -19.62 -10.48 -9.87
C GLN A 98 -19.55 -9.11 -9.21
N LYS A 99 -20.57 -8.73 -8.42
CA LYS A 99 -20.58 -7.49 -7.65
C LYS A 99 -19.85 -7.64 -6.33
N VAL A 100 -19.22 -6.56 -5.87
CA VAL A 100 -18.63 -6.41 -4.55
C VAL A 100 -19.71 -5.87 -3.61
N ASN A 101 -20.19 -6.69 -2.68
CA ASN A 101 -21.31 -6.32 -1.80
C ASN A 101 -20.94 -6.28 -0.32
N SER A 102 -19.71 -6.65 0.03
CA SER A 102 -19.22 -6.71 1.42
C SER A 102 -17.75 -6.33 1.52
N ARG A 103 -17.27 -6.11 2.74
CA ARG A 103 -15.82 -5.94 3.01
C ARG A 103 -14.99 -7.16 2.65
N ASP A 104 -15.55 -8.36 2.79
CA ASP A 104 -14.87 -9.61 2.41
C ASP A 104 -14.71 -9.69 0.89
N ASP A 105 -15.76 -9.33 0.14
CA ASP A 105 -15.68 -9.19 -1.31
C ASP A 105 -14.64 -8.13 -1.70
N TRP A 106 -14.62 -7.00 -0.99
CA TRP A 106 -13.66 -5.93 -1.25
C TRP A 106 -12.21 -6.40 -1.06
N ALA A 107 -11.93 -7.16 -0.01
CA ALA A 107 -10.59 -7.72 0.19
C ALA A 107 -10.18 -8.64 -0.97
N CYS A 108 -11.10 -9.47 -1.45
CA CYS A 108 -10.89 -10.29 -2.64
C CYS A 108 -10.72 -9.45 -3.90
N ARG A 109 -11.47 -8.37 -4.04
CA ARG A 109 -11.35 -7.44 -5.16
C ARG A 109 -10.01 -6.70 -5.12
N GLN A 110 -9.52 -6.26 -3.97
CA GLN A 110 -8.18 -5.66 -3.85
C GLN A 110 -7.09 -6.64 -4.29
N ALA A 111 -7.21 -7.92 -3.94
CA ALA A 111 -6.29 -8.96 -4.42
C ALA A 111 -6.35 -9.14 -5.93
N GLU A 112 -7.55 -9.16 -6.52
CA GLU A 112 -7.74 -9.22 -7.98
C GLU A 112 -7.14 -7.99 -8.67
N ILE A 113 -7.43 -6.79 -8.18
CA ILE A 113 -6.89 -5.52 -8.70
C ILE A 113 -5.37 -5.53 -8.68
N LYS A 114 -4.76 -5.91 -7.56
CA LYS A 114 -3.31 -6.04 -7.44
C LYS A 114 -2.75 -7.02 -8.47
N ALA A 115 -3.37 -8.19 -8.63
CA ALA A 115 -2.91 -9.19 -9.58
C ALA A 115 -3.06 -8.73 -11.04
N LEU A 116 -4.12 -7.98 -11.37
CA LEU A 116 -4.31 -7.36 -12.68
C LEU A 116 -3.22 -6.31 -12.96
N LEU A 117 -2.96 -5.41 -12.01
CA LEU A 117 -1.89 -4.41 -12.12
C LEU A 117 -0.52 -5.07 -12.31
N GLU A 118 -0.18 -6.09 -11.53
CA GLU A 118 1.09 -6.83 -11.69
C GLU A 118 1.19 -7.55 -13.04
N LYS A 119 0.10 -8.18 -13.49
CA LYS A 119 0.09 -8.93 -14.75
C LYS A 119 0.29 -8.00 -15.96
N TYR A 120 -0.41 -6.89 -15.99
CA TYR A 120 -0.55 -6.07 -17.19
C TYR A 120 0.30 -4.80 -17.20
N GLU A 121 0.66 -4.24 -16.04
CA GLU A 121 1.30 -2.91 -15.98
C GLU A 121 2.61 -2.89 -15.15
N LEU A 122 2.57 -3.39 -13.91
CA LEU A 122 3.62 -3.19 -12.91
C LEU A 122 4.67 -4.30 -12.90
N GLY A 123 4.34 -5.48 -13.42
CA GLY A 123 5.17 -6.67 -13.29
C GLY A 123 5.04 -7.30 -11.91
N THR A 124 5.59 -8.51 -11.75
CA THR A 124 5.44 -9.30 -10.53
C THR A 124 6.08 -8.61 -9.34
N LEU A 125 5.36 -8.49 -8.22
CA LEU A 125 5.96 -8.11 -6.94
C LEU A 125 6.37 -9.38 -6.19
N PRO A 126 7.68 -9.66 -6.00
CA PRO A 126 8.11 -10.89 -5.34
C PRO A 126 7.64 -10.96 -3.89
N ALA A 127 7.49 -12.19 -3.40
CA ALA A 127 7.23 -12.45 -1.99
C ALA A 127 8.36 -11.93 -1.09
N LYS A 128 8.06 -11.76 0.21
CA LYS A 128 9.02 -11.37 1.23
C LYS A 128 10.17 -12.40 1.28
N PRO A 129 11.45 -12.00 1.09
CA PRO A 129 12.58 -12.90 1.30
C PRO A 129 12.86 -13.07 2.80
N THR A 130 13.81 -13.93 3.15
CA THR A 130 14.42 -13.90 4.48
C THR A 130 15.15 -12.56 4.66
N VAL A 131 14.84 -11.82 5.72
CA VAL A 131 15.43 -10.51 6.02
C VAL A 131 16.19 -10.58 7.35
N SER A 132 17.38 -9.99 7.37
CA SER A 132 18.09 -9.64 8.59
C SER A 132 18.38 -8.14 8.60
N ALA A 133 18.40 -7.54 9.78
CA ALA A 133 18.66 -6.12 9.96
C ALA A 133 19.45 -5.88 11.25
N SER A 134 20.31 -4.86 11.24
CA SER A 134 20.97 -4.36 12.44
C SER A 134 20.89 -2.84 12.43
N TYR A 135 20.66 -2.25 13.61
CA TYR A 135 20.71 -0.81 13.79
C TYR A 135 22.07 -0.40 14.37
N SER A 136 22.71 0.58 13.75
CA SER A 136 23.88 1.24 14.31
C SER A 136 23.66 2.75 14.35
N ALA A 137 23.70 3.32 15.55
CA ALA A 137 23.56 4.75 15.77
C ALA A 137 24.89 5.47 15.51
N LEU A 138 25.35 5.56 14.26
CA LEU A 138 26.54 6.36 13.95
C LEU A 138 26.15 7.83 13.80
N ARG A 139 26.23 8.60 14.90
CA ARG A 139 26.34 10.07 14.86
C ARG A 139 27.80 10.46 14.68
N LEU A 140 28.30 10.51 13.46
CA LEU A 140 29.60 11.13 13.17
C LEU A 140 29.58 11.85 11.81
N TRP A 141 29.72 13.17 11.85
CA TRP A 141 30.31 13.97 10.78
C TRP A 141 31.56 14.64 11.38
N PRO A 142 32.71 14.78 10.69
CA PRO A 142 32.96 14.57 9.26
C PRO A 142 33.89 13.38 8.96
N LEU A 143 33.70 12.71 7.82
CA LEU A 143 34.74 11.90 7.19
C LEU A 143 34.94 12.33 5.72
N PRO A 144 36.16 12.20 5.17
CA PRO A 144 36.54 12.81 3.90
C PRO A 144 35.90 12.09 2.72
N SER A 145 35.34 12.91 1.84
CA SER A 145 35.10 12.71 0.41
C SER A 145 35.61 11.42 -0.24
N HIS A 146 34.84 10.32 -0.22
CA HIS A 146 34.67 9.37 -1.33
C HIS A 146 33.38 8.58 -1.07
N HIS A 147 32.43 8.59 -2.04
CA HIS A 147 31.07 8.03 -1.97
C HIS A 147 30.03 8.89 -1.23
N GLN A 148 29.72 10.07 -1.78
CA GLN A 148 28.55 10.83 -1.33
C GLN A 148 27.25 10.18 -1.82
N LEU A 149 26.44 9.69 -0.88
CA LEU A 149 24.99 9.71 -0.97
C LEU A 149 24.57 11.19 -1.07
N ARG A 150 24.35 11.70 -2.28
CA ARG A 150 23.90 13.07 -2.47
C ARG A 150 22.49 13.21 -1.90
N LEU A 151 22.33 14.15 -0.96
CA LEU A 151 21.04 14.66 -0.52
C LEU A 151 20.26 15.18 -1.74
N ARG A 152 19.31 14.40 -2.27
CA ARG A 152 18.24 14.98 -3.08
C ARG A 152 17.35 15.79 -2.12
N ARG A 153 17.11 17.06 -2.46
CA ARG A 153 16.50 18.07 -1.57
C ARG A 153 15.20 17.56 -0.94
N ARG A 154 15.01 17.88 0.35
CA ARG A 154 13.72 17.75 1.05
C ARG A 154 12.67 18.56 0.29
N GLN A 155 11.50 17.97 0.02
CA GLN A 155 10.45 18.61 -0.77
C GLN A 155 9.21 18.99 0.04
N HIS A 156 9.05 18.48 1.27
CA HIS A 156 7.92 18.77 2.17
C HIS A 156 8.41 19.04 3.61
N SER A 157 7.70 19.89 4.34
CA SER A 157 7.96 20.16 5.77
C SER A 157 7.40 19.03 6.62
N VAL A 158 8.27 18.28 7.31
CA VAL A 158 7.86 17.21 8.23
C VAL A 158 7.69 17.81 9.64
N PRO A 159 6.53 17.61 10.30
CA PRO A 159 6.31 18.13 11.66
C PRO A 159 7.35 17.62 12.67
N SER A 160 7.59 18.42 13.72
CA SER A 160 8.39 17.96 14.86
C SER A 160 7.77 16.70 15.48
N GLY A 161 8.58 15.69 15.77
CA GLY A 161 8.12 14.41 16.31
C GLY A 161 7.92 13.30 15.28
N VAL A 162 8.10 13.58 13.98
CA VAL A 162 8.09 12.57 12.91
C VAL A 162 9.51 12.31 12.42
N ALA A 163 9.98 11.07 12.51
CA ALA A 163 11.28 10.65 11.98
C ALA A 163 11.26 10.59 10.44
N THR A 164 12.39 10.89 9.80
CA THR A 164 12.52 10.80 8.33
C THR A 164 13.56 9.74 7.96
N ILE A 165 13.16 8.80 7.11
CA ILE A 165 14.05 7.81 6.50
C ILE A 165 14.23 8.20 5.04
N LEU A 166 15.49 8.36 4.61
CA LEU A 166 15.82 8.58 3.21
C LEU A 166 16.04 7.24 2.52
N PHE A 167 15.14 6.88 1.61
CA PHE A 167 15.27 5.71 0.76
C PHE A 167 15.92 6.08 -0.57
N ASN A 168 17.09 5.49 -0.87
CA ASN A 168 17.73 5.66 -2.17
C ASN A 168 17.09 4.72 -3.20
N ASN A 169 16.01 5.19 -3.83
CA ASN A 169 15.30 4.42 -4.85
C ASN A 169 16.12 4.19 -6.12
N ASP A 170 17.01 5.13 -6.49
CA ASP A 170 17.89 5.01 -7.66
C ASP A 170 18.84 3.78 -7.54
N ASP A 171 19.32 3.47 -6.33
CA ASP A 171 20.12 2.26 -6.07
C ASP A 171 19.28 0.98 -6.11
N MET A 172 18.01 1.05 -5.70
CA MET A 172 17.12 -0.12 -5.66
C MET A 172 16.73 -0.55 -7.07
N ALA A 173 16.35 0.41 -7.91
CA ALA A 173 16.13 0.23 -9.33
C ALA A 173 16.42 1.55 -10.06
N ALA A 174 17.30 1.49 -11.05
CA ALA A 174 17.74 2.65 -11.80
C ALA A 174 16.61 3.25 -12.66
N GLN A 175 16.69 4.55 -12.91
CA GLN A 175 15.69 5.31 -13.67
C GLN A 175 16.29 6.44 -14.51
N THR A 176 17.47 6.24 -15.09
CA THR A 176 18.10 7.28 -15.93
C THR A 176 17.34 7.46 -17.25
N ASP A 177 16.97 6.34 -17.88
CA ASP A 177 16.32 6.24 -19.19
C ASP A 177 15.93 4.77 -19.46
N GLY A 178 15.50 4.45 -20.68
CA GLY A 178 15.19 3.08 -21.12
C GLY A 178 16.33 2.05 -20.93
N SER A 179 17.60 2.48 -20.94
CA SER A 179 18.75 1.59 -20.71
C SER A 179 18.89 1.17 -19.24
N SER A 180 18.11 1.77 -18.34
CA SER A 180 18.10 1.44 -16.91
C SER A 180 17.36 0.15 -16.58
N ARG A 181 16.74 -0.49 -17.58
CA ARG A 181 15.91 -1.70 -17.39
C ARG A 181 16.74 -2.80 -16.74
N GLY A 182 16.22 -3.36 -15.65
CA GLY A 182 16.84 -4.51 -15.00
C GLY A 182 18.13 -4.18 -14.24
N LYS A 183 18.38 -2.91 -13.89
CA LYS A 183 19.58 -2.47 -13.16
C LYS A 183 19.23 -1.95 -11.77
N GLY A 184 19.97 -2.39 -10.75
CA GLY A 184 19.81 -1.99 -9.35
C GLY A 184 19.68 -3.18 -8.42
N LYS A 185 19.75 -2.93 -7.11
CA LYS A 185 19.81 -3.97 -6.06
C LYS A 185 18.67 -4.98 -6.13
N PHE A 186 17.47 -4.56 -6.52
CA PHE A 186 16.36 -5.48 -6.71
C PHE A 186 16.67 -6.51 -7.80
N TYR A 187 17.22 -6.07 -8.93
CA TYR A 187 17.51 -6.92 -10.06
C TYR A 187 18.78 -7.76 -9.87
N ASP A 188 19.69 -7.34 -9.00
CA ASP A 188 20.81 -8.19 -8.55
C ASP A 188 20.29 -9.45 -7.83
N LEU A 189 19.17 -9.34 -7.09
CA LEU A 189 18.54 -10.47 -6.40
C LEU A 189 17.65 -11.32 -7.33
N TYR A 190 16.82 -10.69 -8.14
CA TYR A 190 15.76 -11.38 -8.88
C TYR A 190 16.06 -11.58 -10.37
N GLY A 191 17.22 -11.12 -10.83
CA GLY A 191 17.67 -11.17 -12.23
C GLY A 191 17.29 -9.93 -13.02
N SER A 192 18.16 -9.54 -13.95
CA SER A 192 17.96 -8.37 -14.82
C SER A 192 16.77 -8.49 -15.78
N SER A 193 16.31 -9.72 -16.06
CA SER A 193 15.15 -10.01 -16.90
C SER A 193 13.83 -10.12 -16.10
N HIS A 194 13.85 -9.84 -14.80
CA HIS A 194 12.64 -9.90 -13.98
C HIS A 194 11.55 -8.94 -14.50
N SER A 195 10.28 -9.34 -14.43
CA SER A 195 9.15 -8.61 -15.03
C SER A 195 8.86 -7.26 -14.37
N ALA A 196 9.26 -7.07 -13.11
CA ALA A 196 9.00 -5.86 -12.33
C ALA A 196 9.55 -4.58 -12.97
N GLY A 197 8.69 -3.57 -13.06
CA GLY A 197 9.08 -2.17 -13.28
C GLY A 197 9.89 -1.59 -12.13
N ALA A 198 10.57 -0.47 -12.35
CA ALA A 198 11.32 0.20 -11.28
C ALA A 198 10.41 0.64 -10.11
N LEU A 199 9.16 1.03 -10.38
CA LEU A 199 8.19 1.38 -9.33
C LEU A 199 7.90 0.19 -8.40
N THR A 200 7.70 -0.99 -8.98
CA THR A 200 7.48 -2.25 -8.25
C THR A 200 8.71 -2.64 -7.43
N ALA A 201 9.90 -2.48 -7.99
CA ALA A 201 11.16 -2.72 -7.29
C ALA A 201 11.36 -1.74 -6.11
N TRP A 202 10.99 -0.47 -6.25
CA TRP A 202 11.03 0.51 -5.16
C TRP A 202 10.02 0.18 -4.07
N ALA A 203 8.78 -0.19 -4.43
CA ALA A 203 7.77 -0.61 -3.46
C ALA A 203 8.21 -1.86 -2.67
N TRP A 204 8.82 -2.83 -3.37
CA TRP A 204 9.46 -3.98 -2.72
C TRP A 204 10.57 -3.53 -1.74
N GLY A 205 11.45 -2.61 -2.16
CA GLY A 205 12.51 -2.06 -1.33
C GLY A 205 12.01 -1.37 -0.06
N VAL A 206 10.95 -0.54 -0.18
CA VAL A 206 10.28 0.08 0.97
C VAL A 206 9.72 -0.99 1.91
N SER A 207 9.14 -2.06 1.37
CA SER A 207 8.61 -3.16 2.18
C SER A 207 9.71 -3.84 3.01
N ARG A 208 10.94 -3.94 2.46
CA ARG A 208 12.11 -4.45 3.21
C ARG A 208 12.61 -3.47 4.28
N ILE A 209 12.45 -2.16 4.07
CA ILE A 209 12.74 -1.16 5.12
C ILE A 209 11.78 -1.34 6.29
N ILE A 210 10.49 -1.58 6.02
CA ILE A 210 9.49 -1.85 7.07
C ILE A 210 9.87 -3.13 7.83
N ASP A 211 10.22 -4.21 7.12
CA ASP A 211 10.71 -5.45 7.75
C ASP A 211 11.93 -5.18 8.66
N ALA A 212 12.87 -4.35 8.23
CA ALA A 212 14.04 -3.98 9.01
C ALA A 212 13.70 -3.13 10.25
N LEU A 213 12.73 -2.21 10.14
CA LEU A 213 12.24 -1.40 11.26
C LEU A 213 11.54 -2.26 12.31
N GLU A 214 10.77 -3.27 11.89
CA GLU A 214 10.15 -4.23 12.79
C GLU A 214 11.20 -5.03 13.58
N LEU A 215 12.22 -5.55 12.90
CA LEU A 215 13.31 -6.31 13.52
C LEU A 215 14.18 -5.46 14.46
N THR A 216 14.30 -4.16 14.19
CA THR A 216 15.13 -3.23 14.97
C THR A 216 14.31 -2.31 15.88
N LYS A 217 13.02 -2.61 16.09
CA LYS A 217 12.08 -1.75 16.83
C LYS A 217 12.56 -1.40 18.24
N SER A 218 13.19 -2.36 18.93
CA SER A 218 13.77 -2.16 20.26
C SER A 218 14.94 -1.17 20.29
N GLN A 219 15.48 -0.80 19.13
CA GLN A 219 16.68 0.03 18.98
C GLN A 219 16.38 1.40 18.34
N THR A 220 15.33 1.51 17.50
CA THR A 220 15.10 2.69 16.64
C THR A 220 14.14 3.73 17.22
N ASN A 221 13.39 3.41 18.29
CA ASN A 221 12.28 4.23 18.82
C ASN A 221 11.30 4.71 17.72
N MET A 222 11.25 4.00 16.59
CA MET A 222 10.32 4.24 15.49
C MET A 222 9.18 3.25 15.62
N ASP A 223 7.97 3.70 15.30
CA ASP A 223 6.77 2.86 15.34
C ASP A 223 6.43 2.38 13.92
N PRO A 224 6.67 1.10 13.57
CA PRO A 224 6.36 0.59 12.24
C PRO A 224 4.86 0.62 11.89
N ALA A 225 3.99 0.80 12.88
CA ALA A 225 2.56 0.97 12.66
C ALA A 225 2.17 2.38 12.17
N ARG A 226 3.09 3.35 12.22
CA ARG A 226 2.86 4.76 11.86
C ARG A 226 3.87 5.24 10.81
N ILE A 227 3.80 4.64 9.62
CA ILE A 227 4.69 4.97 8.49
C ILE A 227 3.93 5.76 7.43
N GLY A 228 4.50 6.90 7.05
CA GLY A 228 4.13 7.65 5.85
C GLY A 228 5.19 7.49 4.76
N VAL A 229 4.78 7.50 3.49
CA VAL A 229 5.67 7.50 2.33
C VAL A 229 5.33 8.71 1.47
N THR A 230 6.35 9.45 1.02
CA THR A 230 6.17 10.65 0.18
C THR A 230 7.30 10.77 -0.84
N GLY A 231 7.01 11.44 -1.95
CA GLY A 231 7.94 11.78 -3.02
C GLY A 231 7.27 12.73 -4.01
N CYS A 232 8.05 13.44 -4.83
CA CYS A 232 7.51 14.30 -5.89
C CYS A 232 7.96 13.82 -7.27
N SER A 233 7.13 14.11 -8.28
CA SER A 233 7.41 13.80 -9.69
C SER A 233 7.71 12.29 -9.83
N ARG A 234 8.79 11.89 -10.48
CA ARG A 234 9.19 10.47 -10.62
C ARG A 234 9.24 9.67 -9.32
N ASN A 235 9.56 10.30 -8.19
CA ASN A 235 9.56 9.64 -6.88
C ASN A 235 8.19 9.63 -6.21
N GLY A 236 7.25 10.45 -6.69
CA GLY A 236 5.83 10.42 -6.34
C GLY A 236 4.98 9.59 -7.30
N LYS A 237 5.58 9.03 -8.37
CA LYS A 237 4.89 8.17 -9.34
C LYS A 237 4.41 6.88 -8.66
N GLY A 238 3.23 6.96 -8.08
CA GLY A 238 2.23 5.89 -7.96
C GLY A 238 0.93 6.29 -8.67
N ALA A 239 0.95 7.35 -9.50
CA ALA A 239 -0.21 7.89 -10.21
C ALA A 239 0.22 8.77 -11.40
N PHE A 240 -0.41 8.55 -12.56
CA PHE A 240 -0.63 9.44 -13.71
C PHE A 240 0.50 9.83 -14.67
N VAL A 241 0.16 9.68 -15.95
CA VAL A 241 0.84 10.26 -17.11
C VAL A 241 -0.15 10.76 -18.14
N ALA A 242 0.27 11.78 -18.91
CA ALA A 242 -0.48 12.38 -20.00
C ALA A 242 -0.69 11.42 -21.19
N ASP A 243 0.25 10.50 -21.43
CA ASP A 243 0.13 9.42 -22.44
C ASP A 243 0.92 8.17 -22.01
N ALA A 244 0.28 6.99 -22.14
CA ALA A 244 0.90 5.69 -21.85
C ALA A 244 2.09 5.37 -22.78
N LYS A 245 2.13 5.90 -24.00
CA LYS A 245 3.22 5.70 -24.96
C LYS A 245 4.46 6.49 -24.57
N GLU A 246 4.26 7.74 -24.17
CA GLU A 246 5.34 8.63 -23.76
C GLU A 246 6.02 8.07 -22.52
N ILE A 247 5.23 7.56 -21.56
CA ILE A 247 5.80 7.12 -20.29
C ILE A 247 6.65 5.86 -20.38
N VAL A 248 6.26 4.90 -21.23
CA VAL A 248 7.04 3.66 -21.41
C VAL A 248 8.28 3.89 -22.26
N GLY A 249 8.30 4.96 -23.05
CA GLY A 249 9.47 5.40 -23.82
C GLY A 249 10.44 6.23 -22.99
N GLU A 250 9.96 7.01 -22.02
CA GLU A 250 10.78 7.89 -21.18
C GLU A 250 11.68 7.10 -20.23
N ASN A 251 11.14 6.07 -19.58
CA ASN A 251 11.87 5.38 -18.52
C ASN A 251 11.37 3.94 -18.27
N VAL A 252 11.92 3.30 -17.24
CA VAL A 252 11.71 1.89 -16.91
C VAL A 252 10.78 1.68 -15.72
N TRP A 253 9.94 2.67 -15.44
CA TRP A 253 9.03 2.71 -14.29
C TRP A 253 8.02 1.55 -14.28
N PHE A 254 7.46 1.21 -15.44
CA PHE A 254 6.50 0.13 -15.62
C PHE A 254 7.16 -1.17 -16.08
N SER A 255 6.43 -2.28 -16.05
CA SER A 255 6.86 -3.54 -16.69
C SER A 255 6.81 -3.41 -18.21
N THR A 256 7.65 -4.16 -18.91
CA THR A 256 7.55 -4.30 -20.37
C THR A 256 6.24 -4.96 -20.80
N ASN A 257 5.52 -5.64 -19.90
CA ASN A 257 4.18 -6.16 -20.17
C ASN A 257 3.21 -5.05 -20.58
N PHE A 258 3.38 -3.85 -20.04
CA PHE A 258 2.50 -2.72 -20.33
C PHE A 258 2.58 -2.26 -21.78
N ASN A 259 3.72 -2.48 -22.46
CA ASN A 259 3.96 -2.06 -23.83
C ASN A 259 2.92 -2.62 -24.81
N SER A 260 2.32 -3.77 -24.52
CA SER A 260 1.28 -4.38 -25.34
C SER A 260 -0.05 -3.60 -25.30
N TYR A 261 -0.25 -2.74 -24.30
CA TYR A 261 -1.54 -2.09 -24.01
C TYR A 261 -1.53 -0.57 -24.18
N ILE A 262 -0.37 0.05 -24.43
CA ILE A 262 -0.26 1.52 -24.58
C ILE A 262 -1.10 2.11 -25.74
N ASN A 263 -1.53 1.27 -26.69
CA ASN A 263 -2.45 1.67 -27.77
C ASN A 263 -3.92 1.30 -27.48
N ASN A 264 -4.18 0.46 -26.48
CA ASN A 264 -5.46 -0.16 -26.20
C ASN A 264 -5.78 -0.13 -24.69
N ILE A 265 -5.42 0.97 -24.00
CA ILE A 265 -5.55 1.10 -22.54
C ILE A 265 -6.98 0.85 -22.05
N ASN A 266 -7.98 1.18 -22.87
CA ASN A 266 -9.40 0.95 -22.62
C ASN A 266 -9.78 -0.54 -22.48
N GLN A 267 -8.91 -1.48 -22.85
CA GLN A 267 -9.11 -2.93 -22.64
C GLN A 267 -8.67 -3.38 -21.25
N LEU A 268 -7.90 -2.57 -20.52
CA LEU A 268 -7.43 -2.93 -19.19
C LEU A 268 -8.59 -2.86 -18.18
N PRO A 269 -8.81 -3.92 -17.37
CA PRO A 269 -9.92 -3.97 -16.40
C PRO A 269 -9.59 -3.24 -15.09
N PHE A 270 -8.65 -2.29 -15.15
CA PHE A 270 -8.22 -1.43 -14.06
C PHE A 270 -7.71 -0.09 -14.63
N ASP A 271 -7.66 0.91 -13.77
CA ASP A 271 -6.93 2.16 -14.00
C ASP A 271 -6.36 2.62 -12.63
N HIS A 272 -5.61 3.70 -12.58
CA HIS A 272 -4.86 4.14 -11.39
C HIS A 272 -5.77 4.59 -10.23
N HIS A 273 -7.07 4.80 -10.43
CA HIS A 273 -8.02 5.02 -9.33
C HIS A 273 -8.14 3.76 -8.47
N MET A 274 -8.01 2.59 -9.09
CA MET A 274 -8.00 1.31 -8.40
C MET A 274 -6.64 1.01 -7.76
N LEU A 275 -5.53 1.48 -8.34
CA LEU A 275 -4.22 1.45 -7.69
C LEU A 275 -4.23 2.26 -6.37
N ALA A 276 -4.76 3.49 -6.40
CA ALA A 276 -4.96 4.29 -5.19
C ALA A 276 -5.88 3.60 -4.16
N SER A 277 -6.82 2.79 -4.64
CA SER A 277 -7.77 2.05 -3.79
C SER A 277 -7.16 0.82 -3.10
N LEU A 278 -5.98 0.37 -3.52
CA LEU A 278 -5.19 -0.60 -2.75
C LEU A 278 -4.66 -0.02 -1.43
N VAL A 279 -4.69 1.31 -1.28
CA VAL A 279 -4.35 1.99 -0.03
C VAL A 279 -5.52 1.93 0.97
N ALA A 280 -6.75 1.97 0.48
CA ALA A 280 -7.94 2.02 1.33
C ALA A 280 -8.03 0.80 2.27
N PRO A 281 -8.42 0.99 3.55
CA PRO A 281 -8.86 2.23 4.19
C PRO A 281 -7.72 3.02 4.89
N ARG A 282 -6.45 2.74 4.58
CA ARG A 282 -5.32 3.49 5.18
C ARG A 282 -5.31 4.92 4.64
N GLY A 283 -4.68 5.83 5.39
CA GLY A 283 -4.56 7.23 5.00
C GLY A 283 -3.86 7.39 3.65
N LEU A 284 -4.50 8.12 2.73
CA LEU A 284 -3.94 8.53 1.45
C LEU A 284 -4.19 10.02 1.24
N TYR A 285 -3.11 10.78 1.06
CA TYR A 285 -3.17 12.19 0.74
C TYR A 285 -2.38 12.46 -0.55
N VAL A 286 -3.05 13.00 -1.56
CA VAL A 286 -2.47 13.24 -2.89
C VAL A 286 -2.44 14.74 -3.18
N MET A 287 -1.27 15.25 -3.54
CA MET A 287 -1.05 16.66 -3.85
C MET A 287 -0.61 16.81 -5.29
N GLU A 288 -1.27 17.70 -6.03
CA GLU A 288 -1.03 17.95 -7.45
C GLU A 288 -0.87 19.43 -7.77
N ASN A 289 -0.20 19.70 -8.89
CA ASN A 289 0.05 21.06 -9.38
C ASN A 289 -0.58 21.27 -10.77
N PRO A 290 -1.65 22.06 -10.90
CA PRO A 290 -2.36 22.27 -12.15
C PRO A 290 -1.62 23.19 -13.14
N ASP A 291 -0.53 23.86 -12.74
CA ASP A 291 0.25 24.74 -13.62
C ASP A 291 1.05 23.96 -14.67
N PHE A 292 1.31 22.67 -14.42
CA PHE A 292 2.08 21.80 -15.30
C PHE A 292 1.14 20.87 -16.07
N GLU A 293 0.81 21.24 -17.31
CA GLU A 293 -0.10 20.46 -18.16
C GLU A 293 0.33 18.99 -18.32
N TRP A 294 1.65 18.73 -18.33
CA TRP A 294 2.21 17.37 -18.40
C TRP A 294 1.82 16.46 -17.22
N LEU A 295 1.44 17.03 -16.07
CA LEU A 295 0.92 16.28 -14.93
C LEU A 295 -0.55 15.86 -15.13
N GLY A 296 -1.22 16.39 -16.16
CA GLY A 296 -2.58 15.98 -16.52
C GLY A 296 -3.60 16.35 -15.46
N LYS A 297 -3.77 17.65 -15.17
CA LYS A 297 -4.65 18.16 -14.09
C LYS A 297 -6.07 17.58 -14.08
N ILE A 298 -6.68 17.37 -15.25
CA ILE A 298 -8.03 16.77 -15.38
C ILE A 298 -7.98 15.27 -15.06
N SER A 299 -6.93 14.59 -15.53
CA SER A 299 -6.73 13.15 -15.34
C SER A 299 -6.52 12.82 -13.86
N THR A 300 -5.62 13.54 -13.18
CA THR A 300 -5.35 13.34 -11.76
C THR A 300 -6.57 13.64 -10.90
N TYR A 301 -7.30 14.71 -11.21
CA TYR A 301 -8.53 15.06 -10.52
C TYR A 301 -9.60 13.97 -10.69
N GLY A 302 -9.91 13.59 -11.94
CA GLY A 302 -10.96 12.61 -12.24
C GLY A 302 -10.66 11.24 -11.63
N CYS A 303 -9.40 10.81 -11.71
CA CYS A 303 -8.96 9.59 -11.07
C CYS A 303 -9.09 9.63 -9.55
N MET A 304 -8.56 10.67 -8.89
CA MET A 304 -8.60 10.74 -7.43
C MET A 304 -10.04 10.92 -6.92
N GLY A 305 -10.91 11.56 -7.69
CA GLY A 305 -12.35 11.55 -7.46
C GLY A 305 -12.95 10.15 -7.54
N ALA A 306 -12.55 9.33 -8.51
CA ALA A 306 -12.97 7.94 -8.60
C ALA A 306 -12.42 7.08 -7.46
N ALA A 307 -11.16 7.30 -7.03
CA ALA A 307 -10.56 6.62 -5.90
C ALA A 307 -11.28 6.98 -4.58
N ARG A 308 -11.69 8.25 -4.41
CA ARG A 308 -12.46 8.72 -3.24
C ARG A 308 -13.76 7.96 -3.06
N LYS A 309 -14.44 7.56 -4.16
CA LYS A 309 -15.65 6.72 -4.09
C LYS A 309 -15.39 5.35 -3.43
N ASN A 310 -14.19 4.79 -3.54
CA ASN A 310 -13.81 3.54 -2.85
C ASN A 310 -13.67 3.74 -1.34
N TYR A 311 -13.08 4.86 -0.92
CA TYR A 311 -13.04 5.23 0.50
C TYR A 311 -14.43 5.50 1.07
N GLN A 312 -15.32 6.13 0.29
CA GLN A 312 -16.73 6.30 0.65
C GLN A 312 -17.42 4.94 0.88
N ALA A 313 -17.27 3.99 -0.05
CA ALA A 313 -17.89 2.68 0.07
C ALA A 313 -17.47 1.92 1.33
N LEU A 314 -16.22 2.10 1.77
CA LEU A 314 -15.66 1.49 2.97
C LEU A 314 -15.97 2.25 4.27
N GLY A 315 -16.72 3.36 4.21
CA GLY A 315 -16.97 4.24 5.36
C GLY A 315 -15.70 4.88 5.91
N ALA A 316 -14.69 5.10 5.06
CA ALA A 316 -13.37 5.61 5.41
C ALA A 316 -13.04 6.91 4.67
N LEU A 317 -14.05 7.71 4.34
CA LEU A 317 -13.90 8.91 3.50
C LEU A 317 -12.90 9.92 4.07
N GLU A 318 -12.86 10.05 5.41
CA GLU A 318 -11.94 10.91 6.16
C GLU A 318 -10.46 10.49 6.05
N ALA A 319 -10.19 9.27 5.58
CA ALA A 319 -8.83 8.78 5.36
C ALA A 319 -8.28 9.14 3.97
N PHE A 320 -9.06 9.83 3.13
CA PHE A 320 -8.65 10.22 1.78
C PHE A 320 -8.71 11.72 1.60
N GLY A 321 -7.60 12.33 1.17
CA GLY A 321 -7.56 13.72 0.74
C GLY A 321 -6.87 13.89 -0.62
N TYR A 322 -7.32 14.88 -1.37
CA TYR A 322 -6.74 15.31 -2.62
C TYR A 322 -6.71 16.83 -2.67
N SER A 323 -5.57 17.40 -3.02
CA SER A 323 -5.40 18.84 -3.16
C SER A 323 -4.67 19.17 -4.45
N GLN A 324 -5.24 20.09 -5.23
CA GLN A 324 -4.69 20.55 -6.51
C GLN A 324 -4.60 22.08 -6.49
N VAL A 325 -3.38 22.60 -6.29
CA VAL A 325 -3.12 24.04 -6.10
C VAL A 325 -1.97 24.45 -7.01
N GLY A 326 -2.15 25.55 -7.74
CA GLY A 326 -1.13 26.14 -8.61
C GLY A 326 -0.43 27.34 -7.96
N GLY A 327 0.31 28.11 -8.75
CA GLY A 327 1.05 29.30 -8.29
C GLY A 327 2.38 28.98 -7.61
N HIS A 328 2.95 27.80 -7.86
CA HIS A 328 4.24 27.40 -7.29
C HIS A 328 5.06 26.53 -8.26
N ASN A 329 6.39 26.60 -8.13
CA ASN A 329 7.31 25.81 -8.95
C ASN A 329 7.11 24.30 -8.74
N HIS A 330 7.43 23.50 -9.77
CA HIS A 330 7.38 22.04 -9.70
C HIS A 330 8.15 21.51 -8.48
N CYS A 331 7.52 20.64 -7.71
CA CYS A 331 8.06 20.07 -6.47
C CYS A 331 8.47 21.07 -5.39
N SER A 332 8.02 22.32 -5.47
CA SER A 332 8.14 23.28 -4.37
C SER A 332 6.84 23.25 -3.59
N PHE A 333 6.88 22.88 -2.31
CA PHE A 333 5.69 22.80 -1.47
C PHE A 333 5.10 24.21 -1.22
N PRO A 334 3.83 24.46 -1.58
CA PRO A 334 3.20 25.76 -1.35
C PRO A 334 2.71 25.88 0.10
N SER A 335 2.90 27.05 0.70
CA SER A 335 2.44 27.31 2.07
C SER A 335 0.91 27.19 2.21
N ALA A 336 0.16 27.39 1.13
CA ALA A 336 -1.30 27.25 1.09
C ALA A 336 -1.78 25.85 1.48
N GLN A 337 -0.98 24.80 1.21
CA GLN A 337 -1.34 23.41 1.50
C GLN A 337 -0.79 22.91 2.85
N SER A 338 -0.13 23.76 3.63
CA SER A 338 0.51 23.38 4.91
C SER A 338 -0.46 22.89 5.97
N SER A 339 -1.64 23.51 6.06
CA SER A 339 -2.70 23.12 7.01
C SER A 339 -3.38 21.81 6.61
N GLU A 340 -3.39 21.49 5.31
CA GLU A 340 -4.03 20.30 4.75
C GLU A 340 -3.23 19.03 5.05
N LEU A 341 -1.90 19.14 5.21
CA LEU A 341 -1.10 18.02 5.72
C LEU A 341 -1.54 17.55 7.13
N ASN A 342 -2.28 18.39 7.86
CA ASN A 342 -2.84 18.07 9.18
C ASN A 342 -4.36 17.83 9.14
N ALA A 343 -5.02 18.02 7.99
CA ALA A 343 -6.47 17.89 7.82
C ALA A 343 -6.79 17.19 6.49
N THR A 344 -7.29 15.96 6.55
CA THR A 344 -7.55 15.09 5.38
C THR A 344 -8.74 15.51 4.51
N ASP A 345 -9.25 16.73 4.63
CA ASP A 345 -10.48 17.13 3.96
C ASP A 345 -10.22 18.17 2.87
N GLN A 346 -10.57 17.85 1.62
CA GLN A 346 -10.76 18.85 0.55
C GLN A 346 -11.80 18.44 -0.50
N ASN A 347 -12.72 19.39 -0.74
CA ASN A 347 -13.87 19.35 -1.64
C ASN A 347 -13.49 19.12 -3.10
N LEU A 348 -13.91 17.99 -3.67
CA LEU A 348 -13.87 17.74 -5.11
C LEU A 348 -15.20 18.19 -5.76
N ASN A 349 -15.28 19.44 -6.25
CA ASN A 349 -16.44 19.97 -6.99
C ASN A 349 -16.46 19.70 -8.52
N PHE A 350 -15.73 18.72 -9.05
CA PHE A 350 -15.84 18.31 -10.46
C PHE A 350 -16.93 17.24 -10.63
N ASN A 351 -17.71 17.35 -11.69
CA ASN A 351 -18.67 16.31 -12.06
C ASN A 351 -17.93 15.09 -12.63
N ILE A 352 -17.58 14.14 -11.77
CA ILE A 352 -16.94 12.86 -12.15
C ILE A 352 -17.95 11.83 -12.70
N GLU A 353 -19.25 12.12 -12.74
CA GLU A 353 -20.28 11.13 -13.10
C GLU A 353 -20.13 10.63 -14.54
N SER A 354 -19.66 11.47 -15.47
CA SER A 354 -19.39 11.06 -16.86
C SER A 354 -18.24 10.05 -16.98
N TRP A 355 -17.32 10.04 -16.01
CA TRP A 355 -16.18 9.11 -15.95
C TRP A 355 -16.49 7.89 -15.10
N CYS A 356 -17.43 8.01 -14.16
CA CYS A 356 -17.81 7.01 -13.17
C CYS A 356 -19.31 6.70 -13.20
N PRO A 357 -19.82 6.00 -14.23
CA PRO A 357 -21.24 5.61 -14.33
C PRO A 357 -21.70 4.59 -13.28
N TRP A 358 -20.82 4.03 -12.45
CA TRP A 358 -21.18 3.08 -11.39
C TRP A 358 -21.67 3.77 -10.12
N THR A 359 -22.55 3.07 -9.40
CA THR A 359 -23.03 3.44 -8.08
C THR A 359 -22.02 3.04 -7.01
N VAL A 360 -21.97 3.82 -5.93
CA VAL A 360 -21.10 3.54 -4.77
C VAL A 360 -21.89 2.70 -3.76
N PRO A 361 -21.51 1.44 -3.49
CA PRO A 361 -22.16 0.62 -2.47
C PRO A 361 -21.77 1.08 -1.06
N THR A 362 -22.45 0.58 -0.03
CA THR A 362 -22.01 0.65 1.36
C THR A 362 -21.53 -0.74 1.78
N LEU A 363 -20.25 -0.88 2.16
CA LEU A 363 -19.56 -2.16 2.35
C LEU A 363 -19.26 -2.52 3.81
#